data_AF-A0A0V0ZJ21-F1
#
_entry.id   AF-A0A0V0ZJ21-F1
#
_cell.length_a   1.000
_cell.length_b   1.000
_cell.length_c   1.000
_cell.angle_alpha   90.00
_cell.angle_beta   90.00
_cell.angle_gamma   90.00
#
_symmetry.space_group_name_H-M   'P 1'
#
loop_
_entity.id
_entity.type
_entity.pdbx_description
1 polymer ?
#
loop_
_entity_poly.entity_id
_entity_poly.type
_entity_poly.pdbx_seq_one_letter_code
_entity_poly.pdbx_strand_id
1 'polypeptide(L)'
;MPGTCTGTLDLLSFTCQVSQSLCLVNKPIATSRSHSRASSPTPALTSRRLGRRPSDVSREVAKDQTSHWPEITQTRRRCRLCSKLATCLCKKCSVYLCLSSSRNCFTEFHN
;
A
#
# COMPACT_ATOMS: atom_id res chain seq x y z
N MET A 1 29.28 25.69 -15.27
CA MET A 1 28.65 24.43 -14.80
C MET A 1 27.34 24.24 -15.57
N PRO A 2 27.06 23.05 -16.12
CA PRO A 2 26.08 22.85 -17.20
C PRO A 2 24.65 22.80 -16.66
N GLY A 3 23.69 23.37 -17.39
CA GLY A 3 22.26 23.31 -17.07
C GLY A 3 21.48 22.82 -18.29
N THR A 4 20.80 21.69 -18.12
CA THR A 4 20.16 20.86 -19.15
C THR A 4 19.14 21.62 -20.01
N CYS A 5 19.35 21.61 -21.32
CA CYS A 5 18.34 22.00 -22.32
C CYS A 5 17.20 20.98 -22.32
N THR A 6 16.02 21.38 -21.82
CA THR A 6 14.78 20.62 -21.99
C THR A 6 14.36 20.71 -23.45
N GLY A 7 14.75 19.72 -24.25
CA GLY A 7 14.33 19.60 -25.65
C GLY A 7 12.82 19.40 -25.71
N THR A 8 12.12 20.35 -26.32
CA THR A 8 10.68 20.25 -26.59
C THR A 8 10.44 19.08 -27.55
N LEU A 9 9.62 18.11 -27.14
CA LEU A 9 9.19 17.03 -28.03
C LEU A 9 8.26 17.60 -29.09
N ASP A 10 8.47 17.22 -30.36
CA ASP A 10 7.47 17.49 -31.39
C ASP A 10 6.17 16.76 -31.06
N LEU A 11 5.05 17.36 -31.46
CA LEU A 11 3.70 16.96 -31.14
C LEU A 11 3.42 15.51 -31.55
N LEU A 12 4.02 15.05 -32.64
CA LEU A 12 3.87 13.67 -33.14
C LEU A 12 4.55 12.65 -32.22
N SER A 13 5.73 12.99 -31.68
CA SER A 13 6.43 12.13 -30.72
C SER A 13 5.72 12.09 -29.38
N PHE A 14 5.21 13.24 -28.92
CA PHE A 14 4.47 13.32 -27.66
C PHE A 14 3.15 12.52 -27.73
N THR A 15 2.37 12.71 -28.80
CA THR A 15 1.09 12.00 -28.99
C THR A 15 1.28 10.49 -29.10
N CYS A 16 2.35 10.04 -29.75
CA CYS A 16 2.69 8.62 -29.84
C CYS A 16 3.02 8.01 -28.46
N GLN A 17 3.76 8.73 -27.61
CA GLN A 17 4.09 8.26 -26.26
C GLN A 17 2.86 8.16 -25.36
N VAL A 18 1.97 9.14 -25.43
CA VAL A 18 0.73 9.13 -24.65
C VAL A 18 -0.19 8.01 -25.12
N SER A 19 -0.35 7.80 -26.44
CA SER A 19 -1.22 6.75 -26.97
C SER A 19 -0.77 5.35 -26.56
N GLN A 20 0.53 5.06 -26.66
CA GLN A 20 1.09 3.78 -26.23
C GLN A 20 0.83 3.51 -24.74
N SER A 21 0.99 4.54 -23.90
CA SER A 21 0.76 4.41 -22.47
C SER A 21 -0.71 4.09 -22.16
N LEU A 22 -1.65 4.76 -22.83
CA LEU A 22 -3.08 4.55 -22.62
C LEU A 22 -3.56 3.18 -23.11
N CYS A 23 -3.03 2.66 -24.21
CA CYS A 23 -3.38 1.32 -24.72
C CYS A 23 -3.02 0.18 -23.75
N LEU A 24 -2.04 0.39 -22.87
CA LEU A 24 -1.58 -0.63 -21.93
C LEU A 24 -2.34 -0.62 -20.60
N VAL A 25 -3.05 0.45 -20.26
CA VAL A 25 -3.65 0.66 -18.93
C VAL A 25 -5.01 -0.06 -18.73
N ASN A 26 -5.71 -0.45 -19.79
CA ASN A 26 -7.11 -0.91 -19.69
C ASN A 26 -7.42 -2.32 -20.21
N LYS A 27 -6.48 -3.28 -20.08
CA LYS A 27 -6.77 -4.70 -20.37
C LYS A 27 -7.51 -5.34 -19.17
N PRO A 28 -8.79 -5.76 -19.29
CA PRO A 28 -9.61 -6.16 -18.15
C PRO A 28 -9.38 -7.61 -17.71
N ILE A 29 -9.39 -7.87 -16.39
CA ILE A 29 -9.71 -9.20 -15.85
C ILE A 29 -11.23 -9.33 -15.86
N ALA A 30 -11.74 -10.28 -16.64
CA ALA A 30 -13.16 -10.61 -16.70
C ALA A 30 -13.61 -11.34 -15.43
N THR A 31 -14.78 -10.95 -14.87
CA THR A 31 -15.89 -11.76 -14.29
C THR A 31 -16.75 -10.85 -13.41
N SER A 32 -17.91 -10.37 -13.88
CA SER A 32 -19.25 -10.97 -13.82
C SER A 32 -20.03 -10.75 -12.50
N ARG A 33 -21.12 -9.97 -12.60
CA ARG A 33 -22.51 -10.16 -12.12
C ARG A 33 -22.81 -10.71 -10.70
N SER A 34 -24.02 -10.32 -10.24
CA SER A 34 -24.92 -11.04 -9.31
C SER A 34 -24.87 -10.51 -7.86
N HIS A 35 -25.93 -10.36 -7.06
CA HIS A 35 -27.38 -10.62 -7.18
C HIS A 35 -28.07 -9.90 -6.00
N SER A 36 -29.27 -9.37 -6.19
CA SER A 36 -30.16 -8.90 -5.11
C SER A 36 -30.90 -10.08 -4.47
N ARG A 37 -30.97 -10.16 -3.13
CA ARG A 37 -32.12 -10.75 -2.38
C ARG A 37 -32.25 -10.10 -1.00
N ALA A 38 -33.47 -9.69 -0.70
CA ALA A 38 -33.92 -8.99 0.50
C ALA A 38 -34.47 -9.96 1.56
N SER A 39 -34.34 -9.59 2.84
CA SER A 39 -35.30 -9.86 3.94
C SER A 39 -34.97 -8.97 5.17
N SER A 40 -35.91 -8.08 5.52
CA SER A 40 -36.00 -7.30 6.78
C SER A 40 -36.81 -8.09 7.84
N PRO A 41 -36.94 -7.72 9.14
CA PRO A 41 -36.74 -6.39 9.76
C PRO A 41 -35.94 -6.34 11.09
N THR A 42 -35.42 -5.15 11.36
CA THR A 42 -34.77 -4.72 12.61
C THR A 42 -35.71 -4.70 13.82
N PRO A 43 -35.16 -4.83 15.05
CA PRO A 43 -35.39 -3.78 16.03
C PRO A 43 -34.08 -3.18 16.57
N ALA A 44 -34.15 -1.88 16.82
CA ALA A 44 -33.04 -1.00 17.16
C ALA A 44 -32.39 -1.34 18.49
N LEU A 45 -31.06 -1.50 18.49
CA LEU A 45 -30.26 -1.43 19.71
C LEU A 45 -29.07 -0.50 19.50
N THR A 46 -29.23 0.69 20.07
CA THR A 46 -28.19 1.61 20.50
C THR A 46 -27.34 2.21 19.37
N SER A 47 -27.64 3.48 19.05
CA SER A 47 -26.71 4.38 18.36
C SER A 47 -25.44 4.50 19.20
N ARG A 48 -24.48 3.59 18.99
CA ARG A 48 -23.11 3.80 19.38
C ARG A 48 -22.57 4.80 18.38
N ARG A 49 -22.25 6.00 18.88
CA ARG A 49 -21.64 7.12 18.14
C ARG A 49 -20.86 6.59 16.95
N LEU A 50 -21.31 6.94 15.74
CA LEU A 50 -20.46 6.85 14.56
C LEU A 50 -19.26 7.75 14.84
N GLY A 51 -18.21 7.15 15.42
CA GLY A 51 -16.90 7.76 15.45
C GLY A 51 -16.62 8.16 14.02
N ARG A 52 -16.34 9.45 13.82
CA ARG A 52 -15.97 10.06 12.54
C ARG A 52 -15.15 9.04 11.75
N ARG A 53 -15.77 8.42 10.74
CA ARG A 53 -15.08 7.50 9.84
C ARG A 53 -13.92 8.31 9.28
N PRO A 54 -12.65 7.90 9.44
CA PRO A 54 -11.56 8.55 8.75
C PRO A 54 -11.97 8.68 7.28
N SER A 55 -11.95 9.91 6.76
CA SER A 55 -12.23 10.19 5.35
C SER A 55 -11.50 9.14 4.53
N ASP A 56 -12.23 8.46 3.64
CA ASP A 56 -11.72 7.39 2.78
C ASP A 56 -10.42 7.86 2.14
N VAL A 57 -9.28 7.45 2.72
CA VAL A 57 -7.96 7.84 2.22
C VAL A 57 -7.90 7.26 0.83
N SER A 58 -7.70 8.10 -0.20
CA SER A 58 -7.70 7.63 -1.59
C SER A 58 -6.85 6.37 -1.71
N ARG A 59 -7.35 5.36 -2.43
CA ARG A 59 -6.64 4.07 -2.61
C ARG A 59 -5.22 4.25 -3.15
N GLU A 60 -4.96 5.36 -3.82
CA GLU A 60 -3.64 5.79 -4.30
C GLU A 60 -2.75 6.25 -3.15
N VAL A 61 -3.25 7.16 -2.29
CA VAL A 61 -2.53 7.64 -1.10
C VAL A 61 -2.24 6.50 -0.11
N ALA A 62 -3.14 5.53 0.01
CA ALA A 62 -2.93 4.33 0.84
C ALA A 62 -1.75 3.46 0.35
N LYS A 63 -1.35 3.58 -0.92
CA LYS A 63 -0.23 2.82 -1.52
C LYS A 63 1.09 3.60 -1.53
N ASP A 64 1.06 4.90 -1.27
CA ASP A 64 2.10 5.83 -1.71
C ASP A 64 3.37 5.89 -0.83
N GLN A 65 3.56 4.97 0.12
CA GLN A 65 4.74 5.00 1.03
C GLN A 65 5.37 3.63 1.30
N THR A 66 5.28 2.69 0.36
CA THR A 66 5.60 1.28 0.64
C THR A 66 6.97 0.85 0.13
N SER A 67 8.03 1.47 0.66
CA SER A 67 9.39 0.98 0.41
C SER A 67 9.67 -0.33 1.19
N HIS A 68 9.06 -0.56 2.35
CA HIS A 68 9.34 -1.72 3.20
C HIS A 68 8.06 -2.39 3.70
N TRP A 69 7.97 -3.71 3.52
CA TRP A 69 6.77 -4.49 3.85
C TRP A 69 7.04 -5.42 5.04
N PRO A 70 6.42 -5.18 6.21
CA PRO A 70 6.52 -6.08 7.35
C PRO A 70 5.64 -7.32 7.13
N GLU A 71 6.22 -8.50 7.27
CA GLU A 71 5.52 -9.78 7.31
C GLU A 71 5.71 -10.46 8.66
N ILE A 72 4.61 -10.89 9.28
CA ILE A 72 4.67 -11.68 10.51
C ILE A 72 4.93 -13.13 10.12
N THR A 73 6.04 -13.66 10.59
CA THR A 73 6.41 -15.08 10.38
C THR A 73 6.19 -15.89 11.65
N GLN A 74 5.87 -17.17 11.49
CA GLN A 74 5.68 -18.09 12.63
C GLN A 74 7.00 -18.35 13.38
N THR A 75 8.12 -18.34 12.67
CA THR A 75 9.45 -18.49 13.25
C THR A 75 9.94 -17.19 13.87
N ARG A 76 10.66 -17.28 14.99
CA ARG A 76 11.34 -16.12 15.60
C ARG A 76 12.82 -16.17 15.26
N ARG A 77 13.39 -15.06 14.80
CA ARG A 77 14.85 -14.89 14.64
C ARG A 77 15.33 -13.68 15.41
N ARG A 78 16.64 -13.56 15.59
CA ARG A 78 17.23 -12.40 16.26
C ARG A 78 17.03 -11.15 15.40
N CYS A 79 16.54 -10.10 16.03
CA CYS A 79 16.43 -8.76 15.47
C CYS A 79 17.81 -8.26 15.04
N ARG A 80 17.91 -7.65 13.86
CA ARG A 80 19.18 -7.14 13.34
C ARG A 80 19.76 -5.98 14.16
N LEU A 81 18.90 -5.16 14.79
CA LEU A 81 19.31 -3.99 15.58
C LEU A 81 19.65 -4.34 17.03
N CYS A 82 18.76 -5.04 17.73
CA CYS A 82 18.89 -5.27 19.18
C CYS A 82 19.14 -6.72 19.59
N SER A 83 19.32 -7.64 18.64
CA SER A 83 19.56 -9.08 18.85
C SER A 83 18.48 -9.86 19.62
N LYS A 84 17.42 -9.22 20.13
CA LYS A 84 16.29 -9.91 20.77
C LYS A 84 15.43 -10.64 19.73
N LEU A 85 14.65 -11.63 20.15
CA LEU A 85 13.78 -12.36 19.23
C LEU A 85 12.69 -11.47 18.62
N ALA A 86 12.52 -11.60 17.31
CA ALA A 86 11.55 -10.89 16.48
C ALA A 86 10.86 -11.88 15.53
N THR A 87 9.57 -11.64 15.27
CA THR A 87 8.73 -12.39 14.30
C THR A 87 8.52 -11.61 13.01
N CYS A 88 8.74 -10.30 13.03
CA CYS A 88 8.53 -9.42 11.90
C CYS A 88 9.75 -9.47 10.97
N LEU A 89 9.51 -9.86 9.73
CA LEU A 89 10.45 -9.90 8.61
C LEU A 89 10.14 -8.73 7.67
N CYS A 90 11.13 -7.91 7.36
CA CYS A 90 11.02 -7.01 6.21
C CYS A 90 11.24 -7.82 4.93
N LYS A 91 10.21 -7.98 4.08
CA LYS A 91 10.34 -8.78 2.84
C LYS A 91 11.40 -8.26 1.88
N LYS A 92 11.44 -6.94 1.70
CA LYS A 92 12.38 -6.31 0.78
C LYS A 92 13.84 -6.52 1.22
N CYS A 93 14.10 -6.37 2.52
CA CYS A 93 15.47 -6.43 3.04
C CYS A 93 15.86 -7.80 3.58
N SER A 94 14.90 -8.73 3.70
CA SER A 94 15.10 -10.08 4.25
C SER A 94 15.72 -10.09 5.66
N VAL A 95 15.40 -9.07 6.47
CA VAL A 95 15.88 -8.92 7.86
C VAL A 95 14.74 -9.01 8.86
N TYR A 96 15.03 -9.61 10.02
CA TYR A 96 14.10 -9.66 11.14
C TYR A 96 14.30 -8.42 12.02
N LEU A 97 13.21 -7.74 12.35
CA LEU A 97 13.20 -6.50 13.13
C LEU A 97 12.09 -6.55 14.18
N CYS A 98 12.31 -5.92 15.33
CA CYS A 98 11.26 -5.83 16.35
C CYS A 98 10.14 -4.89 15.89
N LEU A 99 8.90 -5.38 15.95
CA LEU A 99 7.70 -4.59 15.76
C LEU A 99 6.70 -4.97 16.86
N SER A 100 6.71 -4.20 17.95
CA SER A 100 5.91 -4.44 19.16
C SER A 100 5.60 -3.11 19.86
N SER A 101 4.64 -3.10 20.78
CA SER A 101 4.25 -1.87 21.49
C SER A 101 5.37 -1.24 22.32
N SER A 102 6.36 -2.03 22.78
CA SER A 102 7.48 -1.53 23.59
C SER A 102 8.73 -1.21 22.78
N ARG A 103 8.87 -1.74 21.56
CA ARG A 103 10.08 -1.63 20.73
C ARG A 103 9.73 -1.71 19.25
N ASN A 104 10.16 -0.71 18.49
CA ASN A 104 9.94 -0.60 17.05
C ASN A 104 11.26 -0.41 16.28
N CYS A 105 12.06 -1.47 16.22
CA CYS A 105 13.29 -1.47 15.43
C CYS A 105 13.01 -1.48 13.92
N PHE A 106 11.77 -1.78 13.50
CA PHE A 106 11.41 -1.77 12.08
C PHE A 106 11.51 -0.36 11.49
N THR A 107 10.96 0.64 12.19
CA THR A 107 11.07 2.04 11.77
C THR A 107 12.50 2.55 11.89
N GLU A 108 13.19 2.26 12.99
CA GLU A 108 14.58 2.69 13.20
C GLU A 108 15.56 2.20 12.10
N PHE A 109 15.33 1.01 11.55
CA PHE A 109 16.18 0.45 10.48
C PHE A 109 15.87 1.02 9.08
N HIS A 110 14.66 1.55 8.87
CA HIS A 110 14.12 1.92 7.56
C HIS A 110 13.87 3.42 7.39
N ASN A 111 14.14 4.22 8.42
CA ASN A 111 14.19 5.68 8.39
C ASN A 111 15.34 6.19 7.50
#